data_AF-A0A2D0AWN6-F1
#
_entry.id   AF-A0A2D0AWN6-F1
#
_cell.length_a   1.000
_cell.length_b   1.000
_cell.length_c   1.000
_cell.angle_alpha   90.00
_cell.angle_beta   90.00
_cell.angle_gamma   90.00
#
_symmetry.space_group_name_H-M   'P 1'
#
loop_
_entity.id
_entity.type
_entity.pdbx_description
1 polymer ?
#
loop_
_entity_poly.entity_id
_entity_poly.type
_entity_poly.pdbx_seq_one_letter_code
_entity_poly.pdbx_strand_id
1 'polypeptide(L)'
;MTVVGPPSTEVALVHAWDDALGQPAPRRGLLLLGRPDADRLPVGEVTALLLATAGDWTGGRVATTVDCPTCPEQLEVTLTVADLLAAAPQRADRATGPFTLRWRGHRLTLRLPTPADLAGAAGAGDAAAAERWLLDACLLDADPPLADPSAALPAVSAAMAERDPLGVVAVALTCPGCGGGTEALLDVPAWAWHAADVRVRRLLDEVHRLARAYGWSEAEVLALGPHRRAAYLERVP
;
A
#
# COMPACT_ATOMS: atom_id res chain seq x y z
N MET A 1 -14.52 3.05 14.60
CA MET A 1 -14.37 4.41 14.03
C MET A 1 -13.61 4.27 12.72
N THR A 2 -14.30 4.54 11.62
CA THR A 2 -13.75 4.59 10.26
C THR A 2 -12.61 5.59 10.24
N VAL A 3 -11.37 5.13 10.00
CA VAL A 3 -10.29 6.04 9.61
C VAL A 3 -10.57 6.40 8.16
N VAL A 4 -11.48 7.35 7.97
CA VAL A 4 -11.55 8.12 6.74
C VAL A 4 -10.28 8.96 6.77
N GLY A 5 -9.20 8.48 6.13
CA GLY A 5 -8.22 9.42 5.59
C GLY A 5 -9.03 10.44 4.78
N PRO A 6 -8.79 11.75 4.91
CA PRO A 6 -9.64 12.74 4.27
C PRO A 6 -9.82 12.33 2.81
N PRO A 7 -11.06 12.28 2.27
CA PRO A 7 -11.21 12.04 0.84
C PRO A 7 -10.41 13.16 0.18
N SER A 8 -9.31 12.78 -0.48
CA SER A 8 -8.53 13.74 -1.23
C SER A 8 -9.49 14.34 -2.25
N THR A 9 -9.65 15.66 -2.20
CA THR A 9 -10.39 16.34 -3.26
C THR A 9 -9.76 15.97 -4.59
N GLU A 10 -10.51 15.98 -5.68
CA GLU A 10 -9.96 15.66 -6.99
C GLU A 10 -8.75 16.56 -7.32
N VAL A 11 -8.76 17.81 -6.84
CA VAL A 11 -7.62 18.74 -6.87
C VAL A 11 -6.40 18.18 -6.12
N ALA A 12 -6.58 17.74 -4.87
CA ALA A 12 -5.48 17.17 -4.07
C ALA A 12 -4.93 15.88 -4.71
N LEU A 13 -5.80 15.05 -5.29
CA LEU A 13 -5.40 13.85 -6.02
C LEU A 13 -4.56 14.18 -7.26
N VAL A 14 -4.98 15.15 -8.07
CA VAL A 14 -4.23 15.58 -9.27
C VAL A 14 -2.85 16.11 -8.88
N HIS A 15 -2.75 16.96 -7.85
CA HIS A 15 -1.46 17.45 -7.36
C HIS A 15 -0.55 16.33 -6.84
N ALA A 16 -1.08 15.44 -5.99
CA ALA A 16 -0.30 14.32 -5.48
C ALA A 16 0.17 13.37 -6.59
N TRP A 17 -0.64 13.17 -7.63
CA TRP A 17 -0.26 12.38 -8.81
C TRP A 17 0.86 13.04 -9.60
N ASP A 18 0.77 14.36 -9.85
CA ASP A 18 1.79 15.11 -10.59
C ASP A 18 3.14 15.11 -9.84
N ASP A 19 3.12 15.37 -8.53
CA ASP A 19 4.31 15.29 -7.66
C ASP A 19 4.94 13.89 -7.68
N ALA A 20 4.10 12.85 -7.73
CA ALA A 20 4.54 11.46 -7.72
C ALA A 20 5.17 10.99 -9.04
N LEU A 21 4.86 11.59 -10.18
CA LEU A 21 5.47 11.22 -11.46
C LEU A 21 6.99 11.36 -11.45
N GLY A 22 7.50 12.39 -10.76
CA GLY A 22 8.94 12.64 -10.58
C GLY A 22 9.65 11.73 -9.58
N GLN A 23 8.91 10.85 -8.89
CA GLN A 23 9.47 9.98 -7.86
C GLN A 23 9.73 8.54 -8.35
N PRO A 24 10.64 7.81 -7.69
CA PRO A 24 10.81 6.37 -7.90
C PRO A 24 9.51 5.61 -7.63
N ALA A 25 9.27 4.54 -8.41
CA ALA A 25 8.02 3.76 -8.35
C ALA A 25 7.58 3.35 -6.93
N PRO A 26 8.45 2.85 -6.03
CA PRO A 26 8.06 2.47 -4.67
C PRO A 26 7.53 3.63 -3.80
N ARG A 27 7.87 4.88 -4.13
CA ARG A 27 7.47 6.06 -3.35
C ARG A 27 6.15 6.67 -3.84
N ARG A 28 5.73 6.39 -5.07
CA ARG A 28 4.57 7.06 -5.71
C ARG A 28 3.27 6.83 -4.94
N GLY A 29 3.01 5.58 -4.56
CA GLY A 29 1.82 5.24 -3.77
C GLY A 29 1.74 6.04 -2.47
N LEU A 30 2.86 6.22 -1.77
CA LEU A 30 2.90 6.96 -0.50
C LEU A 30 2.47 8.42 -0.63
N LEU A 31 2.82 9.08 -1.74
CA LEU A 31 2.47 10.48 -1.98
C LEU A 31 0.95 10.70 -2.13
N LEU A 32 0.22 9.69 -2.59
CA LEU A 32 -1.24 9.74 -2.71
C LEU A 32 -1.94 9.93 -1.36
N LEU A 33 -1.26 9.59 -0.25
CA LEU A 33 -1.80 9.77 1.09
C LEU A 33 -1.80 11.25 1.53
N GLY A 34 -1.08 12.14 0.83
CA GLY A 34 -0.95 13.55 1.22
C GLY A 34 -0.33 13.74 2.61
N ARG A 35 0.41 12.74 3.10
CA ARG A 35 0.98 12.69 4.45
C ARG A 35 2.51 12.75 4.42
N PRO A 36 3.14 13.74 5.05
CA PRO A 36 4.60 13.87 5.04
C PRO A 36 5.31 12.80 5.89
N ASP A 37 4.58 12.11 6.77
CA ASP A 37 5.09 11.08 7.66
C ASP A 37 4.80 9.65 7.18
N ALA A 38 4.19 9.50 5.99
CA ALA A 38 3.76 8.20 5.48
C ALA A 38 4.91 7.18 5.38
N ASP A 39 6.14 7.62 5.11
CA ASP A 39 7.31 6.73 5.02
C ASP A 39 7.84 6.26 6.38
N ARG A 40 7.34 6.80 7.49
CA ARG A 40 7.72 6.45 8.88
C ARG A 40 6.64 5.68 9.63
N LEU A 41 5.48 5.48 9.03
CA LEU A 41 4.42 4.64 9.59
C LEU A 41 4.76 3.17 9.36
N PRO A 42 4.27 2.26 10.23
CA PRO A 42 4.35 0.82 9.97
C PRO A 42 3.80 0.48 8.58
N VAL A 43 4.45 -0.44 7.88
CA VAL A 43 4.06 -0.82 6.51
C VAL A 43 2.58 -1.16 6.41
N GLY A 44 2.04 -1.99 7.31
CA GLY A 44 0.62 -2.33 7.24
C GLY A 44 -0.33 -1.20 7.61
N GLU A 45 0.12 -0.17 8.35
CA GLU A 45 -0.67 1.04 8.55
C GLU A 45 -0.79 1.84 7.24
N VAL A 46 0.32 1.97 6.52
CA VAL A 46 0.37 2.59 5.18
C VAL A 46 -0.49 1.80 4.20
N THR A 47 -0.35 0.48 4.18
CA THR A 47 -1.17 -0.43 3.36
C THR A 47 -2.66 -0.18 3.63
N ALA A 48 -3.09 -0.13 4.89
CA ALA A 48 -4.48 0.13 5.24
C ALA A 48 -4.97 1.52 4.79
N LEU A 49 -4.11 2.54 4.89
CA LEU A 49 -4.44 3.89 4.40
C LEU A 49 -4.59 3.91 2.88
N LEU A 50 -3.67 3.26 2.14
CA LEU A 50 -3.73 3.18 0.68
C LEU A 50 -4.96 2.41 0.20
N LEU A 51 -5.28 1.28 0.83
CA LEU A 51 -6.49 0.51 0.54
C LEU A 51 -7.74 1.36 0.73
N ALA A 52 -7.83 2.11 1.83
CA ALA A 52 -8.96 3.01 2.09
C ALA A 52 -9.04 4.15 1.06
N THR A 53 -7.93 4.84 0.78
CA THR A 53 -7.90 5.99 -0.12
C THR A 53 -8.16 5.59 -1.57
N ALA A 54 -7.49 4.56 -2.09
CA ALA A 54 -7.64 4.14 -3.48
C ALA A 54 -8.87 3.25 -3.73
N GLY A 55 -9.44 2.66 -2.67
CA GLY A 55 -10.68 1.88 -2.76
C GLY A 55 -11.84 2.68 -3.34
N ASP A 56 -11.93 3.97 -3.01
CA ASP A 56 -12.99 4.85 -3.50
C ASP A 56 -12.95 5.05 -5.02
N TRP A 57 -11.76 4.99 -5.64
CA TRP A 57 -11.59 5.20 -7.09
C TRP A 57 -11.84 3.95 -7.92
N THR A 58 -11.66 2.78 -7.32
CA THR A 58 -11.76 1.46 -7.98
C THR A 58 -13.12 0.78 -7.77
N GLY A 59 -14.04 1.42 -7.05
CA GLY A 59 -15.28 0.77 -6.61
C GLY A 59 -15.03 -0.33 -5.57
N GLY A 60 -13.93 -0.22 -4.82
CA GLY A 60 -13.55 -1.13 -3.74
C GLY A 60 -13.00 -2.47 -4.20
N ARG A 61 -12.62 -2.62 -5.48
CA ARG A 61 -12.11 -3.87 -6.05
C ARG A 61 -10.60 -3.82 -6.26
N VAL A 62 -9.94 -4.89 -5.87
CA VAL A 62 -8.53 -5.15 -6.17
C VAL A 62 -8.48 -6.34 -7.10
N ALA A 63 -7.96 -6.13 -8.31
CA ALA A 63 -7.75 -7.19 -9.29
C ALA A 63 -6.25 -7.31 -9.57
N THR A 64 -5.74 -8.54 -9.57
CA THR A 64 -4.36 -8.85 -9.91
C THR A 64 -4.27 -10.19 -10.63
N THR A 65 -3.18 -10.41 -11.34
CA THR A 65 -2.86 -11.68 -12.00
C THR A 65 -1.59 -12.25 -11.42
N VAL A 66 -1.52 -13.57 -11.29
CA VAL A 66 -0.34 -14.30 -10.83
C VAL A 66 -0.11 -15.51 -11.71
N ASP A 67 1.13 -15.66 -12.16
CA ASP A 67 1.55 -16.82 -12.95
C ASP A 67 1.71 -18.04 -12.03
N CYS A 68 1.19 -19.19 -12.46
CA CYS A 68 1.41 -20.43 -11.72
C CYS A 68 2.89 -20.85 -11.82
N PRO A 69 3.56 -21.18 -10.71
CA PRO A 69 4.97 -21.61 -10.76
C PRO A 69 5.16 -23.00 -11.37
N THR A 70 4.08 -23.77 -11.56
CA THR A 70 4.13 -25.20 -11.92
C THR A 70 3.56 -25.48 -13.32
N CYS A 71 2.76 -24.58 -13.88
CA CYS A 71 2.11 -24.76 -15.18
C CYS A 71 1.91 -23.41 -15.87
N PRO A 72 1.57 -23.36 -17.17
CA PRO A 72 1.49 -22.10 -17.92
C PRO A 72 0.21 -21.27 -17.62
N GLU A 73 -0.60 -21.70 -16.65
CA GLU A 73 -1.83 -21.00 -16.27
C GLU A 73 -1.54 -19.67 -15.58
N GLN A 74 -2.32 -18.65 -15.91
CA GLN A 74 -2.32 -17.36 -15.22
C GLN A 74 -3.61 -17.24 -14.42
N LEU A 75 -3.48 -17.06 -13.11
CA LEU A 75 -4.61 -16.96 -12.19
C LEU A 75 -5.04 -15.50 -12.09
N GLU A 76 -6.32 -15.23 -12.34
CA GLU A 76 -6.92 -13.94 -12.02
C GLU A 76 -7.49 -13.98 -10.60
N VAL A 77 -7.14 -12.97 -9.81
CA VAL A 77 -7.61 -12.83 -8.44
C VAL A 77 -8.33 -11.51 -8.30
N THR A 78 -9.57 -11.58 -7.81
CA THR A 78 -10.33 -10.40 -7.44
C THR A 78 -10.64 -10.47 -5.94
N LEU A 79 -10.32 -9.39 -5.24
CA LEU A 79 -10.59 -9.19 -3.82
C LEU A 79 -11.35 -7.88 -3.65
N THR A 80 -12.01 -7.71 -2.50
CA THR A 80 -12.51 -6.41 -2.11
C THR A 80 -11.56 -5.74 -1.12
N VAL A 81 -11.47 -4.43 -1.18
CA VAL A 81 -10.78 -3.62 -0.16
C VAL A 81 -11.34 -3.92 1.24
N ALA A 82 -12.65 -4.15 1.34
CA ALA A 82 -13.30 -4.50 2.60
C ALA A 82 -12.78 -5.83 3.17
N ASP A 83 -12.63 -6.87 2.34
CA ASP A 83 -12.11 -8.18 2.78
C ASP A 83 -10.66 -8.06 3.24
N LEU A 84 -9.83 -7.32 2.49
CA LEU A 84 -8.42 -7.09 2.84
C LEU A 84 -8.29 -6.35 4.18
N LEU A 85 -9.11 -5.31 4.40
CA LEU A 85 -9.11 -4.57 5.66
C LEU A 85 -9.69 -5.38 6.82
N ALA A 86 -10.66 -6.26 6.57
CA ALA A 86 -11.27 -7.13 7.58
C ALA A 86 -10.33 -8.28 8.01
N ALA A 87 -9.45 -8.73 7.13
CA ALA A 87 -8.41 -9.72 7.46
C ALA A 87 -7.39 -9.20 8.49
N ALA A 88 -7.31 -7.88 8.68
CA ALA A 88 -6.52 -7.27 9.74
C ALA A 88 -7.35 -7.11 11.03
N PRO A 89 -6.92 -7.66 12.18
CA PRO A 89 -7.58 -7.41 13.46
C PRO A 89 -7.71 -5.90 13.71
N GLN A 90 -8.88 -5.49 14.21
CA GLN A 90 -9.28 -4.09 14.35
C GLN A 90 -8.22 -3.27 15.10
N ARG A 91 -7.82 -2.12 14.52
CA ARG A 91 -6.77 -1.18 14.97
C ARG A 91 -6.79 -0.80 16.47
N ALA A 92 -7.92 -0.93 17.15
CA ALA A 92 -8.12 -0.41 18.51
C ALA A 92 -7.20 -1.02 19.57
N ASP A 93 -6.65 -2.23 19.33
CA ASP A 93 -5.72 -2.90 20.26
C ASP A 93 -4.24 -2.85 19.83
N ARG A 94 -3.90 -2.16 18.73
CA ARG A 94 -2.50 -2.08 18.26
C ARG A 94 -1.78 -0.88 18.85
N ALA A 95 -0.90 -1.13 19.81
CA ALA A 95 0.21 -0.23 20.07
C ALA A 95 1.12 -0.20 18.82
N THR A 96 1.09 0.90 18.07
CA THR A 96 2.01 1.20 16.95
C THR A 96 3.43 1.53 17.42
N GLY A 97 3.64 1.56 18.74
CA GLY A 97 4.95 1.76 19.35
C GLY A 97 5.80 0.49 19.42
N PRO A 98 6.99 0.60 20.03
CA PRO A 98 7.86 -0.54 20.27
C PRO A 98 7.15 -1.66 21.04
N PHE A 99 7.51 -2.90 20.71
CA PHE A 99 7.05 -4.10 21.40
C PHE A 99 8.22 -4.96 21.86
N THR A 100 7.95 -5.88 22.77
CA THR A 100 8.97 -6.78 23.31
C THR A 100 8.74 -8.22 22.85
N LEU A 101 9.80 -8.91 22.45
CA LEU A 101 9.85 -10.33 22.15
C LEU A 101 10.83 -11.03 23.09
N ARG A 102 10.43 -12.15 23.69
CA ARG A 102 11.36 -13.03 24.43
C ARG A 102 11.88 -14.10 23.51
N TRP A 103 13.19 -14.21 23.36
CA TRP A 103 13.83 -15.20 22.50
C TRP A 103 15.10 -15.73 23.14
N ARG A 104 15.16 -17.04 23.42
CA ARG A 104 16.33 -17.73 23.99
C ARG A 104 16.98 -17.03 25.20
N GLY A 105 16.17 -16.48 26.10
CA GLY A 105 16.64 -15.77 27.29
C GLY A 105 16.93 -14.28 27.07
N HIS A 106 16.91 -13.80 25.83
CA HIS A 106 16.99 -12.38 25.49
C HIS A 106 15.62 -11.72 25.49
N ARG A 107 15.58 -10.47 25.95
CA ARG A 107 14.47 -9.55 25.77
C ARG A 107 14.81 -8.60 24.64
N LEU A 108 14.12 -8.74 23.52
CA LEU A 108 14.31 -7.89 22.35
C LEU A 108 13.23 -6.80 22.34
N THR A 109 13.62 -5.54 22.22
CA THR A 109 12.71 -4.42 21.96
C THR A 109 12.76 -4.09 20.48
N LEU A 110 11.60 -4.16 19.82
CA LEU A 110 11.47 -4.08 18.37
C LEU A 110 10.43 -3.03 18.01
N ARG A 111 10.53 -2.47 16.80
CA ARG A 111 9.44 -1.74 16.14
C ARG A 111 9.06 -2.44 14.84
N LEU A 112 7.88 -2.17 14.32
CA LEU A 112 7.50 -2.64 12.99
C LEU A 112 8.33 -1.91 11.90
N PRO A 113 8.59 -2.58 10.76
CA PRO A 113 9.23 -1.93 9.63
C PRO A 113 8.34 -0.84 9.03
N THR A 114 8.98 0.15 8.43
CA THR A 114 8.37 1.28 7.74
C THR A 114 8.77 1.28 6.26
N PRO A 115 8.05 2.00 5.37
CA PRO A 115 8.49 2.14 3.98
C PRO A 115 9.91 2.71 3.83
N ALA A 116 10.36 3.58 4.75
CA ALA A 116 11.73 4.07 4.77
C ALA A 116 12.75 2.94 5.03
N ASP A 117 12.44 1.99 5.91
CA ASP A 117 13.31 0.82 6.16
C ASP A 117 13.36 -0.09 4.94
N LEU A 118 12.22 -0.35 4.29
CA LEU A 118 12.14 -1.13 3.05
C LEU A 118 12.96 -0.47 1.93
N ALA A 119 12.88 0.85 1.80
CA ALA A 119 13.68 1.60 0.84
C ALA A 119 15.19 1.50 1.13
N GLY A 120 15.59 1.53 2.41
CA GLY A 120 16.97 1.29 2.82
C GLY A 120 17.44 -0.13 2.49
N ALA A 121 16.60 -1.13 2.77
CA ALA A 121 16.87 -2.54 2.50
C ALA A 121 16.96 -2.86 1.02
N ALA A 122 16.19 -2.17 0.17
CA ALA A 122 16.22 -2.33 -1.28
C ALA A 122 17.57 -1.93 -1.90
N GLY A 123 18.38 -1.12 -1.20
CA GLY A 123 19.75 -0.82 -1.60
C GLY A 123 20.78 -1.90 -1.26
N ALA A 124 20.38 -2.96 -0.56
CA ALA A 124 21.25 -4.08 -0.24
C ALA A 124 21.49 -4.97 -1.47
N GLY A 125 22.70 -5.54 -1.57
CA GLY A 125 23.12 -6.30 -2.76
C GLY A 125 22.43 -7.65 -2.96
N ASP A 126 21.92 -8.26 -1.88
CA ASP A 126 21.21 -9.54 -1.91
C ASP A 126 20.11 -9.60 -0.83
N ALA A 127 19.25 -10.61 -0.91
CA ALA A 127 18.12 -10.80 0.01
C ALA A 127 18.57 -10.96 1.47
N ALA A 128 19.67 -11.68 1.72
CA ALA A 128 20.16 -11.89 3.07
C ALA A 128 20.70 -10.59 3.69
N ALA A 129 21.30 -9.72 2.88
CA ALA A 129 21.75 -8.40 3.28
C ALA A 129 20.56 -7.46 3.55
N ALA A 130 19.50 -7.54 2.74
CA ALA A 130 18.26 -6.80 2.96
C ALA A 130 17.56 -7.23 4.27
N GLU A 131 17.49 -8.52 4.54
CA GLU A 131 16.93 -9.07 5.79
C GLU A 131 17.70 -8.60 7.03
N ARG A 132 19.05 -8.65 6.98
CA ARG A 132 19.89 -8.12 8.06
C ARG A 132 19.67 -6.63 8.27
N TRP A 133 19.63 -5.86 7.18
CA TRP A 133 19.36 -4.42 7.24
C TRP A 133 18.04 -4.10 7.93
N LEU A 134 16.96 -4.81 7.55
CA LEU A 134 15.64 -4.63 8.17
C LEU A 134 15.65 -5.00 9.65
N LEU A 135 16.30 -6.10 10.01
CA LEU A 135 16.41 -6.51 11.40
C LEU A 135 17.14 -5.46 12.23
N ASP A 136 18.29 -4.98 11.76
CA ASP A 136 19.08 -3.95 12.44
C ASP A 136 18.30 -2.64 12.57
N ALA A 137 17.56 -2.24 11.53
CA ALA A 137 16.73 -1.04 11.58
C ALA A 137 15.58 -1.16 12.59
N CYS A 138 15.04 -2.36 12.78
CA CYS A 138 13.87 -2.61 13.62
C CYS A 138 14.19 -3.03 15.05
N LEU A 139 15.39 -3.53 15.33
CA LEU A 139 15.87 -3.91 16.67
C LEU A 139 16.34 -2.66 17.43
N LEU A 140 15.57 -2.24 18.42
CA LEU A 140 15.86 -1.05 19.22
C LEU A 140 16.74 -1.35 20.42
N ASP A 141 16.57 -2.53 21.04
CA ASP A 141 17.36 -2.97 22.18
C ASP A 141 17.34 -4.50 22.32
N ALA A 142 18.37 -5.06 22.96
CA ALA A 142 18.45 -6.47 23.31
C ALA A 142 19.13 -6.64 24.67
N ASP A 143 18.43 -7.28 25.61
CA ASP A 143 18.93 -7.54 26.97
C ASP A 143 18.89 -9.06 27.32
N PRO A 144 20.04 -9.73 27.50
CA PRO A 144 21.39 -9.22 27.22
C PRO A 144 21.62 -8.99 25.70
N PRO A 145 22.69 -8.29 25.30
CA PRO A 145 23.00 -8.07 23.89
C PRO A 145 23.15 -9.37 23.09
N LEU A 146 22.67 -9.37 21.84
CA LEU A 146 22.84 -10.50 20.92
C LEU A 146 24.25 -10.50 20.33
N ALA A 147 24.90 -11.66 20.31
CA ALA A 147 26.17 -11.83 19.59
C ALA A 147 25.96 -11.82 18.06
N ASP A 148 24.84 -12.38 17.60
CA ASP A 148 24.40 -12.37 16.20
C ASP A 148 22.88 -12.16 16.15
N PRO A 149 22.41 -10.96 15.76
CA PRO A 149 20.99 -10.68 15.60
C PRO A 149 20.30 -11.59 14.59
N SER A 150 20.99 -12.00 13.51
CA SER A 150 20.38 -12.76 12.42
C SER A 150 19.81 -14.11 12.86
N ALA A 151 20.35 -14.70 13.93
CA ALA A 151 19.82 -15.92 14.52
C ALA A 151 18.40 -15.77 15.07
N ALA A 152 17.98 -14.56 15.45
CA ALA A 152 16.64 -14.26 15.93
C ALA A 152 15.64 -13.96 14.79
N LEU A 153 16.12 -13.79 13.55
CA LEU A 153 15.33 -13.31 12.42
C LEU A 153 14.02 -14.11 12.22
N PRO A 154 14.00 -15.47 12.22
CA PRO A 154 12.74 -16.20 12.02
C PRO A 154 11.70 -15.92 13.11
N ALA A 155 12.12 -15.77 14.37
CA ALA A 155 11.23 -15.49 15.49
C ALA A 155 10.74 -14.03 15.46
N VAL A 156 11.62 -13.10 15.07
CA VAL A 156 11.29 -11.68 14.89
C VAL A 156 10.30 -11.50 13.75
N SER A 157 10.55 -12.11 12.59
CA SER A 157 9.66 -12.05 11.42
C SER A 157 8.27 -12.59 11.74
N ALA A 158 8.17 -13.73 12.44
CA ALA A 158 6.89 -14.28 12.86
C ALA A 158 6.13 -13.33 13.81
N ALA A 159 6.82 -12.77 14.81
CA ALA A 159 6.23 -11.82 15.74
C ALA A 159 5.79 -10.51 15.06
N MET A 160 6.52 -10.05 14.05
CA MET A 160 6.15 -8.88 13.24
C MET A 160 4.93 -9.18 12.37
N ALA A 161 4.86 -10.34 11.70
CA ALA A 161 3.74 -10.72 10.86
C ALA A 161 2.42 -10.83 11.65
N GLU A 162 2.47 -11.36 12.87
CA GLU A 162 1.30 -11.42 13.78
C GLU A 162 0.81 -10.02 14.17
N ARG A 163 1.76 -9.10 14.41
CA ARG A 163 1.46 -7.70 14.81
C ARG A 163 1.08 -6.81 13.63
N ASP A 164 1.55 -7.13 12.44
CA ASP A 164 1.29 -6.39 11.22
C ASP A 164 0.85 -7.28 10.03
N PRO A 165 -0.38 -7.84 10.07
CA PRO A 165 -0.95 -8.66 9.01
C PRO A 165 -1.16 -7.94 7.67
N LEU A 166 -1.07 -6.60 7.65
CA LEU A 166 -1.09 -5.82 6.41
C LEU A 166 0.31 -5.38 5.96
N GLY A 167 1.35 -5.73 6.73
CA GLY A 167 2.74 -5.48 6.36
C GLY A 167 3.14 -6.27 5.12
N VAL A 168 2.58 -7.47 4.96
CA VAL A 168 2.66 -8.28 3.74
C VAL A 168 1.27 -8.82 3.42
N VAL A 169 0.70 -8.40 2.30
CA VAL A 169 -0.61 -8.88 1.85
C VAL A 169 -0.40 -10.06 0.90
N ALA A 170 -0.57 -11.27 1.42
CA ALA A 170 -0.46 -12.52 0.67
C ALA A 170 -1.83 -13.17 0.51
N VAL A 171 -2.10 -13.68 -0.70
CA VAL A 171 -3.36 -14.34 -1.05
C VAL A 171 -3.06 -15.76 -1.47
N ALA A 172 -3.55 -16.74 -0.71
CA ALA A 172 -3.42 -18.14 -1.05
C ALA A 172 -4.41 -18.50 -2.17
N LEU A 173 -3.91 -19.18 -3.20
CA LEU A 173 -4.64 -19.55 -4.41
C LEU A 173 -4.42 -21.02 -4.72
N THR A 174 -5.39 -21.64 -5.38
CA THR A 174 -5.26 -22.96 -5.98
C THR A 174 -5.35 -22.82 -7.49
N CYS A 175 -4.34 -23.29 -8.21
CA CYS A 175 -4.31 -23.23 -9.66
C CYS A 175 -5.36 -24.16 -10.28
N PRO A 176 -6.27 -23.66 -11.14
CA PRO A 176 -7.28 -24.50 -11.78
C PRO A 176 -6.67 -25.50 -12.77
N GLY A 177 -5.53 -25.19 -13.38
CA GLY A 177 -4.84 -26.08 -14.33
C GLY A 177 -4.19 -27.32 -13.68
N CYS A 178 -3.38 -27.13 -12.63
CA CYS A 178 -2.61 -28.22 -12.02
C CYS A 178 -3.07 -28.64 -10.62
N GLY A 179 -3.99 -27.89 -9.99
CA GLY A 179 -4.42 -28.11 -8.60
C GLY A 179 -3.40 -27.74 -7.53
N GLY A 180 -2.22 -27.22 -7.91
CA GLY A 180 -1.18 -26.79 -6.98
C GLY A 180 -1.54 -25.49 -6.25
N GLY A 181 -1.07 -25.36 -5.00
CA GLY A 181 -1.17 -24.13 -4.23
C GLY A 181 -0.11 -23.11 -4.66
N THR A 182 -0.48 -21.84 -4.71
CA THR A 182 0.44 -20.71 -4.89
C THR A 182 0.00 -19.53 -4.04
N GLU A 183 0.90 -18.59 -3.78
CA GLU A 183 0.60 -17.35 -3.08
C GLU A 183 0.85 -16.16 -3.99
N ALA A 184 -0.09 -15.20 -3.97
CA ALA A 184 0.05 -13.92 -4.63
C ALA A 184 0.40 -12.84 -3.61
N LEU A 185 1.55 -12.18 -3.79
CA LEU A 185 1.89 -10.99 -3.03
C LEU A 185 1.28 -9.77 -3.71
N LEU A 186 0.45 -9.03 -2.98
CA LEU A 186 -0.15 -7.80 -3.47
C LEU A 186 0.74 -6.61 -3.12
N ASP A 187 1.32 -5.99 -4.15
CA ASP A 187 1.97 -4.68 -4.03
C ASP A 187 0.89 -3.59 -3.97
N VAL A 188 0.39 -3.32 -2.76
CA VAL A 188 -0.64 -2.32 -2.50
C VAL A 188 -0.21 -0.91 -2.92
N PRO A 189 1.01 -0.44 -2.63
CA PRO A 189 1.51 0.84 -3.18
C PRO A 189 1.43 0.94 -4.70
N ALA A 190 1.86 -0.09 -5.44
CA ALA A 190 1.79 -0.09 -6.90
C ALA A 190 0.33 -0.15 -7.41
N TRP A 191 -0.52 -0.95 -6.78
CA TRP A 191 -1.96 -1.00 -7.09
C TRP A 191 -2.63 0.35 -6.87
N ALA A 192 -2.39 1.00 -5.72
CA ALA A 192 -2.97 2.30 -5.40
C ALA A 192 -2.48 3.39 -6.38
N TRP A 193 -1.20 3.34 -6.76
CA TRP A 193 -0.66 4.20 -7.81
C TRP A 193 -1.36 4.00 -9.16
N HIS A 194 -1.54 2.75 -9.60
CA HIS A 194 -2.24 2.46 -10.84
C HIS A 194 -3.69 2.95 -10.82
N ALA A 195 -4.40 2.73 -9.71
CA ALA A 195 -5.76 3.23 -9.51
C ALA A 195 -5.82 4.77 -9.61
N ALA A 196 -4.88 5.47 -8.98
CA ALA A 196 -4.77 6.93 -9.08
C ALA A 196 -4.49 7.38 -10.51
N ASP A 197 -3.55 6.75 -11.22
CA ASP A 197 -3.18 7.13 -12.58
C ASP A 197 -4.36 7.00 -13.56
N VAL A 198 -5.11 5.89 -13.49
CA VAL A 198 -6.34 5.71 -14.27
C VAL A 198 -7.36 6.79 -13.94
N ARG A 199 -7.55 7.08 -12.64
CA ARG A 199 -8.54 8.06 -12.19
C ARG A 199 -8.18 9.49 -12.63
N VAL A 200 -6.93 9.89 -12.47
CA VAL A 200 -6.43 11.23 -12.82
C VAL A 200 -6.45 11.44 -14.31
N ARG A 201 -6.02 10.48 -15.14
CA ARG A 201 -6.10 10.60 -16.61
C ARG A 201 -7.53 10.86 -17.07
N ARG A 202 -8.50 10.13 -16.52
CA ARG A 202 -9.92 10.37 -16.79
C ARG A 202 -10.34 11.78 -16.37
N LEU A 203 -9.92 12.26 -15.19
CA LEU A 203 -10.22 13.62 -14.74
C LEU A 203 -9.64 14.68 -15.68
N LEU A 204 -8.40 14.49 -16.14
CA LEU A 204 -7.75 15.41 -17.08
C LEU A 204 -8.50 15.45 -18.43
N ASP A 205 -9.02 14.32 -18.92
CA ASP A 205 -9.86 14.28 -20.11
C ASP A 205 -11.20 15.00 -19.90
N GLU A 206 -11.84 14.80 -18.74
CA GLU A 206 -13.07 15.51 -18.35
C GLU A 206 -12.84 17.04 -18.31
N VAL A 207 -11.74 17.47 -17.68
CA VAL A 207 -11.30 18.88 -17.63
C VAL A 207 -11.04 19.41 -19.02
N HIS A 208 -10.28 18.70 -19.85
CA HIS A 208 -9.95 19.11 -21.21
C HIS A 208 -11.21 19.37 -22.03
N ARG A 209 -12.18 18.44 -22.02
CA ARG A 209 -13.43 18.56 -22.78
C ARG A 209 -14.28 19.74 -22.33
N LEU A 210 -14.43 19.91 -21.02
CA LEU A 210 -15.25 20.99 -20.46
C LEU A 210 -14.60 22.37 -20.61
N ALA A 211 -13.30 22.48 -20.36
CA ALA A 211 -12.54 23.71 -20.58
C ALA A 211 -12.61 24.15 -22.04
N ARG A 212 -12.48 23.21 -22.99
CA ARG A 212 -12.58 23.50 -24.42
C ARG A 212 -13.98 23.96 -24.85
N ALA A 213 -15.03 23.39 -24.27
CA ALA A 213 -16.42 23.69 -24.66
C ALA A 213 -16.97 24.96 -24.01
N TYR A 214 -16.61 25.23 -22.75
CA TYR A 214 -17.22 26.28 -21.93
C TYR A 214 -16.24 27.40 -21.53
N GLY A 215 -14.93 27.22 -21.77
CA GLY A 215 -13.90 28.19 -21.37
C GLY A 215 -13.59 28.20 -19.87
N TRP A 216 -14.09 27.22 -19.11
CA TRP A 216 -13.83 27.08 -17.67
C TRP A 216 -12.38 26.66 -17.41
N SER A 217 -11.81 27.19 -16.34
CA SER A 217 -10.53 26.76 -15.79
C SER A 217 -10.62 25.36 -15.16
N GLU A 218 -9.47 24.71 -14.99
CA GLU A 218 -9.38 23.43 -14.29
C GLU A 218 -10.03 23.49 -12.89
N ALA A 219 -9.75 24.56 -12.13
CA ALA A 219 -10.32 24.77 -10.80
C ALA A 219 -11.85 24.86 -10.83
N GLU A 220 -12.42 25.56 -11.81
CA GLU A 220 -13.88 25.66 -11.98
C GLU A 220 -14.50 24.30 -12.34
N VAL A 221 -13.84 23.50 -13.18
CA VAL A 221 -14.32 22.16 -13.56
C VAL A 221 -14.24 21.19 -12.38
N LEU A 222 -13.14 21.18 -11.63
CA LEU A 222 -12.95 20.30 -10.47
C LEU A 222 -13.80 20.71 -9.26
N ALA A 223 -14.25 21.96 -9.19
CA ALA A 223 -15.23 22.42 -8.21
C ALA A 223 -16.66 21.90 -8.49
N LEU A 224 -16.94 21.40 -9.69
CA LEU A 224 -18.22 20.76 -9.98
C LEU A 224 -18.28 19.38 -9.32
N GLY A 225 -19.38 19.10 -8.62
CA GLY A 225 -19.67 17.75 -8.15
C GLY A 225 -19.81 16.77 -9.33
N PRO A 226 -19.52 15.46 -9.13
CA PRO A 226 -19.38 14.47 -10.20
C PRO A 226 -20.64 14.35 -11.08
N HIS A 227 -21.84 14.41 -10.49
CA HIS A 227 -23.10 14.35 -11.25
C HIS A 227 -23.31 15.55 -12.18
N ARG A 228 -23.00 16.76 -11.70
CA ARG A 228 -23.11 17.98 -12.52
C ARG A 228 -22.09 17.96 -13.64
N ARG A 229 -20.86 17.57 -13.34
CA ARG A 229 -19.79 17.46 -14.34
C ARG A 229 -20.14 16.45 -15.44
N ALA A 230 -20.65 15.28 -15.07
CA ALA A 230 -21.14 14.27 -16.01
C ALA A 230 -22.26 14.82 -16.92
N ALA A 231 -23.24 15.53 -16.36
CA ALA A 231 -24.32 16.11 -17.15
C ALA A 231 -23.82 17.16 -18.17
N TYR A 232 -22.80 17.96 -17.84
CA TYR A 232 -22.20 18.86 -18.82
C TYR A 232 -21.43 18.09 -19.91
N LEU A 233 -20.70 17.04 -19.56
CA LEU A 233 -19.95 16.22 -20.51
C LEU A 233 -20.86 15.56 -21.57
N GLU A 234 -22.08 15.15 -21.20
CA GLU A 234 -23.09 14.61 -22.13
C GLU A 234 -23.52 15.62 -23.20
N ARG A 235 -23.32 16.93 -22.97
CA ARG A 235 -23.67 18.02 -23.88
C ARG A 235 -22.48 18.49 -24.72
N VAL A 236 -21.27 18.01 -24.41
CA VAL A 236 -20.06 18.29 -25.19
C VAL A 236 -19.95 17.24 -26.30
N PRO A 237 -19.89 17.65 -27.58
CA PRO A 237 -19.72 16.74 -28.71
C PRO A 237 -18.45 15.89 -28.63
#